data_AF-A0A367HNJ6-F1
#
_entry.id   AF-A0A367HNJ6-F1
#
_cell.length_a   1.000
_cell.length_b   1.000
_cell.length_c   1.000
_cell.angle_alpha   90.00
_cell.angle_beta   90.00
_cell.angle_gamma   90.00
#
_symmetry.space_group_name_H-M   'P 1'
#
loop_
_entity.id
_entity.type
_entity.pdbx_description
1 polymer ?
#
loop_
_entity_poly.entity_id
_entity_poly.type
_entity_poly.pdbx_seq_one_letter_code
_entity_poly.pdbx_strand_id
1 'polypeptide(L)'
;MPNYRVDVVNHSGFGLDEVDVAVGRHSDPVIRLITQRHIRSGATATFDLGACADVRKFAASAFVGNREVLHTSDISPNPNCHTQIEITHT
;
A
#
# COMPACT_ATOMS: atom_id res chain seq x y z
N MET A 1 6.81 2.27 20.00
CA MET A 1 7.49 2.31 18.69
C MET A 1 6.47 2.80 17.67
N PRO A 2 6.87 3.58 16.64
CA PRO A 2 5.93 3.99 15.61
C PRO A 2 5.42 2.78 14.81
N ASN A 3 4.21 2.89 14.28
CA ASN A 3 3.72 1.94 13.29
C ASN A 3 4.31 2.23 11.92
N TYR A 4 4.44 1.20 11.09
CA TYR A 4 4.84 1.37 9.70
C TYR A 4 3.67 1.89 8.88
N ARG A 5 3.86 3.02 8.20
CA ARG A 5 2.83 3.66 7.37
C ARG A 5 3.17 3.53 5.89
N VAL A 6 2.20 3.12 5.09
CA VAL A 6 2.29 3.18 3.63
C VAL A 6 1.28 4.19 3.12
N ASP A 7 1.74 5.19 2.39
CA ASP A 7 0.90 6.15 1.70
C ASP A 7 0.92 5.85 0.20
N VAL A 8 -0.23 5.51 -0.36
CA VAL A 8 -0.42 5.32 -1.80
C VAL A 8 -1.09 6.55 -2.35
N VAL A 9 -0.36 7.33 -3.15
CA VAL A 9 -0.83 8.60 -3.71
C VAL A 9 -1.26 8.40 -5.15
N ASN A 10 -2.51 8.71 -5.45
CA ASN A 10 -3.06 8.62 -6.80
C ASN A 10 -2.87 9.95 -7.54
N HIS A 11 -1.81 10.04 -8.35
CA HIS A 11 -1.58 11.14 -9.28
C HIS A 11 -2.22 10.92 -10.67
N SER A 12 -2.99 9.85 -10.84
CA SER A 12 -3.64 9.53 -12.11
C SER A 12 -4.80 10.48 -12.42
N GLY A 13 -5.16 10.60 -13.70
CA GLY A 13 -6.31 11.41 -14.14
C GLY A 13 -7.69 10.86 -13.74
N PHE A 14 -7.73 9.68 -13.09
CA PHE A 14 -8.94 8.96 -12.71
C PHE A 14 -8.85 8.44 -11.27
N GLY A 15 -10.00 8.09 -10.69
CA GLY A 15 -10.06 7.42 -9.38
C GLY A 15 -9.68 5.95 -9.47
N LEU A 16 -9.10 5.41 -8.39
CA LEU A 16 -8.90 3.98 -8.19
C LEU A 16 -10.10 3.41 -7.46
N ASP A 17 -10.59 2.27 -7.91
CA ASP A 17 -11.69 1.57 -7.25
C ASP A 17 -11.22 0.87 -5.99
N GLU A 18 -9.98 0.35 -6.02
CA GLU A 18 -9.39 -0.40 -4.93
C GLU A 18 -7.86 -0.22 -4.90
N VAL A 19 -7.31 -0.11 -3.69
CA VAL A 19 -5.89 -0.23 -3.40
C VAL A 19 -5.75 -1.25 -2.29
N ASP A 20 -4.93 -2.25 -2.53
CA ASP A 20 -4.61 -3.30 -1.58
C ASP A 20 -3.16 -3.20 -1.13
N VAL A 21 -2.93 -3.45 0.16
CA VAL A 21 -1.60 -3.65 0.72
C VAL A 21 -1.56 -4.97 1.47
N ALA A 22 -0.74 -5.89 0.97
CA ALA A 22 -0.42 -7.15 1.63
C ALA A 22 0.80 -6.97 2.51
N VAL A 23 0.71 -7.33 3.79
CA VAL A 23 1.82 -7.24 4.75
C VAL A 23 2.17 -8.62 5.32
N GLY A 24 3.47 -8.93 5.33
CA GLY A 24 4.04 -10.01 6.12
C GLY A 24 4.81 -9.48 7.32
N ARG A 25 4.63 -10.12 8.48
CA ARG A 25 5.30 -9.74 9.73
C ARG A 25 6.36 -10.76 10.15
N HIS A 26 7.26 -10.37 11.05
CA HIS A 26 8.24 -11.27 11.63
C HIS A 26 7.59 -12.19 12.68
N SER A 27 6.66 -11.64 13.48
CA SER A 27 5.94 -12.34 14.54
C SER A 27 4.83 -13.27 14.07
N ASP A 28 4.30 -13.05 12.86
CA ASP A 28 3.13 -13.73 12.31
C ASP A 28 3.44 -14.28 10.91
N PRO A 29 3.38 -15.61 10.69
CA PRO A 29 3.61 -16.19 9.37
C PRO A 29 2.46 -15.89 8.38
N VAL A 30 1.30 -15.41 8.85
CA VAL A 30 0.15 -15.09 8.01
C VAL A 30 0.34 -13.75 7.32
N ILE A 31 0.18 -13.74 5.99
CA ILE A 31 0.06 -12.50 5.21
C ILE A 31 -1.32 -11.89 5.45
N ARG A 32 -1.36 -10.60 5.79
CA ARG A 32 -2.62 -9.87 5.94
C ARG A 32 -2.82 -8.92 4.78
N LEU A 33 -4.02 -8.91 4.23
CA LEU A 33 -4.44 -7.97 3.21
C LEU A 33 -5.22 -6.83 3.85
N ILE A 34 -4.87 -5.59 3.52
CA ILE A 34 -5.58 -4.38 3.95
C ILE A 34 -6.02 -3.66 2.68
N THR A 35 -7.31 -3.39 2.59
CA THR A 35 -7.93 -2.83 1.38
C THR A 35 -8.52 -1.47 1.68
N GLN A 36 -8.28 -0.50 0.80
CA GLN A 36 -9.00 0.77 0.78
C GLN A 36 -9.67 0.96 -0.58
N ARG A 37 -10.97 1.29 -0.57
CA ARG A 37 -11.77 1.44 -1.78
C ARG A 37 -12.04 2.90 -2.11
N HIS A 38 -12.28 3.19 -3.38
CA HIS A 38 -12.67 4.49 -3.92
C HIS A 38 -11.66 5.61 -3.59
N ILE A 39 -10.45 5.52 -4.14
CA ILE A 39 -9.41 6.54 -4.00
C ILE A 39 -9.54 7.54 -5.16
N ARG A 40 -10.01 8.74 -4.87
CA ARG A 40 -10.15 9.79 -5.90
C ARG A 40 -8.79 10.15 -6.51
N SER A 41 -8.82 10.68 -7.75
CA SER A 41 -7.66 11.35 -8.34
C SER A 41 -7.17 12.46 -7.40
N GLY A 42 -5.86 12.56 -7.22
CA GLY A 42 -5.18 13.49 -6.32
C GLY A 42 -5.27 13.14 -4.84
N ALA A 43 -5.91 12.01 -4.46
CA ALA A 43 -6.03 11.60 -3.07
C ALA A 43 -4.93 10.61 -2.64
N THR A 44 -4.74 10.50 -1.33
CA THR A 44 -3.83 9.54 -0.69
C THR A 44 -4.63 8.50 0.08
N ALA A 45 -4.33 7.22 -0.17
CA ALA A 45 -4.73 6.10 0.69
C ALA A 45 -3.62 5.84 1.70
N THR A 46 -3.96 5.72 2.99
CA THR A 46 -2.97 5.54 4.06
C THR A 46 -3.24 4.23 4.77
N PHE A 47 -2.21 3.38 4.82
CA PHE A 47 -2.26 2.06 5.43
C PHE A 47 -1.34 2.00 6.64
N ASP A 48 -1.87 1.52 7.77
CA ASP A 48 -1.11 1.15 8.96
C ASP A 48 -0.81 -0.35 8.91
N LEU A 49 0.46 -0.72 8.82
CA LEU A 49 0.88 -2.11 8.71
C LEU A 49 1.20 -2.76 10.06
N GLY A 50 1.02 -2.02 11.17
CA GLY A 50 1.36 -2.42 12.53
C GLY A 50 2.75 -1.96 12.95
N ALA A 51 3.29 -2.56 14.01
CA ALA A 51 4.56 -2.14 14.61
C ALA A 51 5.70 -2.15 13.58
N CYS A 52 6.44 -1.04 13.48
CA CYS A 52 7.47 -0.88 12.44
C CYS A 52 8.55 -1.96 12.45
N ALA A 53 9.05 -2.33 13.63
CA ALA A 53 10.06 -3.37 13.77
C ALA A 53 9.56 -4.79 13.45
N ASP A 54 8.24 -4.98 13.34
CA ASP A 54 7.62 -6.28 13.07
C ASP A 54 7.22 -6.44 11.59
N VAL A 55 7.13 -5.34 10.83
CA VAL A 55 6.93 -5.43 9.38
C VAL A 55 8.19 -6.04 8.77
N ARG A 56 8.02 -7.17 8.06
CA ARG A 56 9.12 -7.87 7.37
C ARG A 56 9.19 -7.48 5.91
N LYS A 57 8.03 -7.42 5.26
CA LYS A 57 7.85 -7.07 3.86
C LYS A 57 6.40 -6.72 3.58
N PHE A 58 6.15 -5.96 2.53
CA PHE A 58 4.80 -5.70 2.04
C PHE A 58 4.78 -5.53 0.53
N ALA A 59 3.61 -5.64 -0.08
CA ALA A 59 3.39 -5.34 -1.49
C ALA A 59 2.06 -4.60 -1.65
N ALA A 60 1.93 -3.82 -2.72
CA ALA A 60 0.73 -3.07 -3.01
C ALA A 60 0.24 -3.31 -4.44
N SER A 61 -1.07 -3.29 -4.62
CA SER A 61 -1.72 -3.29 -5.92
C SER A 61 -2.85 -2.26 -5.94
N ALA A 62 -3.22 -1.82 -7.14
CA ALA A 62 -4.34 -0.90 -7.33
C ALA A 62 -5.12 -1.22 -8.60
N PHE A 63 -6.43 -0.97 -8.57
CA PHE A 63 -7.36 -1.41 -9.60
C PHE A 63 -8.31 -0.29 -10.06
N VAL A 64 -8.69 -0.35 -11.34
CA VAL A 64 -9.82 0.38 -11.94
C VAL A 64 -10.66 -0.63 -12.73
N GLY A 65 -11.89 -0.83 -12.30
CA GLY A 65 -12.71 -1.97 -12.69
C GLY A 65 -11.96 -3.28 -12.40
N ASN A 66 -11.84 -4.12 -13.44
CA ASN A 66 -11.09 -5.38 -13.36
C ASN A 66 -9.63 -5.24 -13.81
N ARG A 67 -9.15 -4.01 -14.07
CA ARG A 67 -7.80 -3.76 -14.56
C ARG A 67 -6.89 -3.36 -13.41
N GLU A 68 -5.82 -4.14 -13.21
CA GLU A 68 -4.70 -3.75 -12.36
C GLU A 68 -3.92 -2.61 -13.04
N VAL A 69 -3.73 -1.51 -12.31
CA VAL A 69 -2.96 -0.33 -12.75
C VAL A 69 -1.70 -0.12 -11.92
N LEU A 70 -1.56 -0.81 -10.78
CA LEU A 70 -0.33 -0.88 -10.02
C LEU A 70 -0.15 -2.31 -9.54
N HIS A 71 1.08 -2.81 -9.64
CA HIS A 71 1.53 -4.02 -8.95
C HIS A 71 2.98 -3.82 -8.51
N THR A 72 3.23 -3.86 -7.21
CA THR A 72 4.61 -3.88 -6.69
C THR A 72 5.04 -5.32 -6.43
N SER A 73 6.34 -5.59 -6.58
CA SER A 73 6.94 -6.76 -5.94
C SER A 73 6.99 -6.58 -4.41
N ASP A 74 7.52 -7.59 -3.71
CA ASP A 74 7.82 -7.47 -2.28
C ASP A 74 8.78 -6.29 -2.02
N ILE A 75 8.30 -5.32 -1.24
CA ILE A 75 9.05 -4.16 -0.76
C ILE A 75 9.62 -4.47 0.62
N SER A 76 10.91 -4.22 0.79
CA SER A 76 11.55 -4.24 2.11
C SER A 76 11.25 -2.94 2.87
N PRO A 77 10.88 -3.02 4.16
CA PRO A 77 10.50 -1.86 4.94
C PRO A 77 11.66 -0.88 5.14
N ASN A 78 11.38 0.41 4.97
CA ASN A 78 12.30 1.50 5.21
C ASN A 78 12.47 1.72 6.74
N PRO A 79 13.71 1.92 7.23
CA PRO A 79 13.97 2.18 8.65
C PRO A 79 13.27 3.43 9.21
N ASN A 80 12.81 4.37 8.36
CA ASN A 80 11.99 5.51 8.78
C ASN A 80 10.52 5.15 9.09
N CYS A 81 10.13 3.88 8.94
CA CYS A 81 8.77 3.38 9.17
C CYS A 81 7.72 3.98 8.24
N HIS A 82 8.12 4.45 7.05
CA HIS A 82 7.24 5.08 6.10
C HIS A 82 7.62 4.72 4.66
N THR A 83 6.62 4.49 3.81
CA THR A 83 6.83 4.37 2.37
C THR A 83 5.72 5.08 1.63
N GLN A 84 6.11 5.86 0.63
CA GLN A 84 5.20 6.47 -0.31
C GLN A 84 5.26 5.72 -1.64
N ILE A 85 4.10 5.36 -2.18
CA ILE A 85 3.94 4.74 -3.49
C ILE A 85 3.12 5.70 -4.34
N GLU A 86 3.68 6.11 -5.47
CA GLU A 86 3.02 7.02 -6.40
C GLU A 86 2.45 6.26 -7.58
N ILE A 87 1.17 6.47 -7.86
CA ILE A 87 0.49 5.91 -9.03
C ILE A 87 0.28 7.05 -10.02
N THR A 88 0.95 6.96 -11.17
CA THR A 88 0.81 7.92 -12.26
C THR A 88 0.35 7.19 -13.50
N HIS A 89 -0.93 7.36 -13.86
CA HIS A 89 -1.49 6.90 -15.12
C HIS A 89 -2.27 8.03 -15.79
N THR A 90 -1.98 8.25 -17.07
CA THR A 90 -2.62 9.24 -17.94
C THR A 90 -3.73 8.61 -18.77
#